data_AF-X1HLK5-F1
#
_entry.id   AF-X1HLK5-F1
#
_cell.length_a   1.000
_cell.length_b   1.000
_cell.length_c   1.000
_cell.angle_alpha   90.00
_cell.angle_beta   90.00
_cell.angle_gamma   90.00
#
_symmetry.space_group_name_H-M   'P 1'
#
loop_
_entity.id
_entity.type
_entity.pdbx_description
1 polymer ?
#
loop_
_entity_poly.entity_id
_entity_poly.type
_entity_poly.pdbx_seq_one_letter_code
_entity_poly.pdbx_strand_id
1 'polypeptide(L)'
;MKYPESNNMHKKMLYVRNKLIYTEESLLKVEKNSVVSLILKKINEAWNEIYKAQCNDCYWHGLFGGVYLQFLRFSVYTHLINAEKIIDTINALINPNLTSYIYITPVDFIKDSKTEYIIESDIYNLYINPYDGGTIFELDYKPKSYNLLNTLTRWPEAYHDSKKLA
;
A
#
# COMPACT_ATOMS: atom_id res chain seq x y z
N MET A 1 5.27 19.05 -0.72
CA MET A 1 5.63 17.79 -0.04
C MET A 1 7.05 17.40 -0.45
N LYS A 2 7.92 17.01 0.48
CA LYS A 2 9.36 16.81 0.19
C LYS A 2 9.67 15.51 -0.56
N TYR A 3 9.06 14.39 -0.16
CA TYR A 3 9.28 13.08 -0.78
C TYR A 3 7.96 12.50 -1.30
N PRO A 4 7.70 12.52 -2.61
CA PRO A 4 6.52 11.89 -3.22
C PRO A 4 6.42 10.39 -2.89
N GLU A 5 7.54 9.67 -2.82
CA GLU A 5 7.59 8.24 -2.53
C GLU A 5 7.10 7.92 -1.10
N SER A 6 7.40 8.79 -0.13
CA SER A 6 6.84 8.66 1.23
C SER A 6 5.33 8.85 1.25
N ASN A 7 4.82 9.82 0.49
CA ASN A 7 3.38 10.03 0.39
C ASN A 7 2.68 8.87 -0.27
N ASN A 8 3.29 8.32 -1.32
CA ASN A 8 2.78 7.14 -1.98
C ASN A 8 2.61 5.98 -0.99
N MET A 9 3.66 5.63 -0.24
CA MET A 9 3.59 4.63 0.83
C MET A 9 2.52 4.94 1.87
N HIS A 10 2.43 6.19 2.32
CA HIS A 10 1.46 6.59 3.35
C HIS A 10 0.02 6.51 2.84
N LYS A 11 -0.23 6.94 1.60
CA LYS A 11 -1.55 6.88 0.97
C LYS A 11 -1.95 5.44 0.66
N LYS A 12 -0.99 4.58 0.28
CA LYS A 12 -1.20 3.12 0.22
C LYS A 12 -1.63 2.57 1.56
N MET A 13 -0.94 2.92 2.65
CA MET A 13 -1.32 2.48 3.99
C MET A 13 -2.76 2.87 4.33
N LEU A 14 -3.16 4.11 4.07
CA LEU A 14 -4.54 4.56 4.29
C LEU A 14 -5.54 3.83 3.38
N TYR A 15 -5.19 3.58 2.12
CA TYR A 15 -6.02 2.87 1.16
C TYR A 15 -6.29 1.44 1.60
N VAL A 16 -5.25 0.67 1.94
CA VAL A 16 -5.36 -0.71 2.43
C VAL A 16 -6.11 -0.76 3.75
N ARG A 17 -5.86 0.20 4.66
CA ARG A 17 -6.62 0.34 5.90
C ARG A 17 -8.12 0.54 5.65
N ASN A 18 -8.49 1.45 4.78
CA ASN A 18 -9.90 1.73 4.48
C ASN A 18 -10.55 0.55 3.77
N LYS A 19 -9.80 -0.18 2.94
CA LYS A 19 -10.25 -1.43 2.33
C LYS A 19 -10.61 -2.47 3.38
N LEU A 20 -9.75 -2.67 4.39
CA LEU A 20 -10.04 -3.59 5.50
C LEU A 20 -11.28 -3.18 6.30
N ILE A 21 -11.42 -1.88 6.61
CA ILE A 21 -12.61 -1.35 7.30
C ILE A 21 -13.88 -1.65 6.51
N TYR A 22 -13.86 -1.43 5.19
CA TYR A 22 -15.02 -1.75 4.34
C TYR A 22 -15.35 -3.26 4.34
N THR A 23 -14.31 -4.11 4.35
CA THR A 23 -14.49 -5.57 4.50
C THR A 23 -15.11 -5.93 5.85
N GLU A 24 -14.69 -5.30 6.95
CA GLU A 24 -15.30 -5.48 8.29
C GLU A 24 -16.77 -5.06 8.33
N GLU A 25 -17.10 -3.89 7.77
CA GLU A 25 -18.49 -3.40 7.72
C GLU A 25 -19.39 -4.32 6.87
N SER A 26 -18.84 -4.91 5.81
CA SER A 26 -19.55 -5.85 4.95
C SER A 26 -19.86 -7.17 5.67
N LEU A 27 -19.05 -7.57 6.65
CA LEU A 27 -19.26 -8.79 7.43
C LEU A 27 -20.42 -8.71 8.41
N LEU A 28 -20.77 -7.51 8.90
CA LEU A 28 -21.94 -7.31 9.76
C LEU A 28 -23.26 -7.70 9.08
N LYS A 29 -23.25 -7.84 7.75
CA LYS A 29 -24.41 -8.22 6.94
C LYS A 29 -24.51 -9.73 6.68
N VAL A 30 -23.53 -10.53 7.10
CA VAL A 30 -23.49 -11.98 6.88
C VAL A 30 -24.17 -12.68 8.05
N GLU A 31 -25.42 -13.13 7.86
CA GLU A 31 -26.28 -13.60 8.96
C GLU A 31 -25.95 -14.98 9.54
N LYS A 32 -25.11 -15.83 8.93
CA LYS A 32 -24.80 -17.17 9.46
C LYS A 32 -23.44 -17.68 8.97
N ASN A 33 -22.57 -18.17 9.87
CA ASN A 33 -21.84 -19.45 9.74
C ASN A 33 -20.64 -19.59 10.69
N SER A 34 -20.20 -20.84 10.89
CA SER A 34 -18.95 -21.27 11.55
C SER A 34 -17.68 -20.60 11.02
N VAL A 35 -17.74 -19.92 9.87
CA VAL A 35 -16.62 -19.24 9.19
C VAL A 35 -16.36 -17.84 9.78
N VAL A 36 -17.30 -17.26 10.51
CA VAL A 36 -17.15 -15.90 11.09
C VAL A 36 -15.94 -15.81 12.02
N SER A 37 -15.69 -16.81 12.85
CA SER A 37 -14.52 -16.82 13.75
C SER A 37 -13.18 -16.84 12.99
N LEU A 38 -13.12 -17.59 11.89
CA LEU A 38 -11.96 -17.63 11.00
C LEU A 38 -11.75 -16.27 10.32
N ILE A 39 -12.81 -15.63 9.86
CA ILE A 39 -12.74 -14.30 9.22
C ILE A 39 -12.30 -13.24 10.22
N LEU A 40 -12.84 -13.24 11.45
CA LEU A 40 -12.40 -12.32 12.51
C LEU A 40 -10.92 -12.51 12.85
N LYS A 41 -10.42 -13.75 12.85
CA LYS A 41 -8.99 -14.02 13.01
C LYS A 41 -8.17 -13.40 11.86
N LYS A 42 -8.61 -13.60 10.61
CA LYS A 42 -7.97 -13.02 9.42
C LYS A 42 -7.98 -11.49 9.44
N ILE A 43 -9.06 -10.86 9.90
CA ILE A 43 -9.13 -9.41 10.09
C ILE A 43 -8.03 -8.93 11.05
N ASN A 44 -7.89 -9.59 12.20
CA ASN A 44 -6.84 -9.25 13.18
C ASN A 44 -5.43 -9.45 12.59
N GLU A 45 -5.23 -10.51 11.80
CA GLU A 45 -3.98 -10.73 11.05
C GLU A 45 -3.70 -9.57 10.07
N ALA A 46 -4.71 -9.09 9.33
CA ALA A 46 -4.57 -7.97 8.40
C ALA A 46 -4.27 -6.65 9.12
N TRP A 47 -4.94 -6.36 10.24
CA TRP A 47 -4.64 -5.20 11.08
C TRP A 47 -3.21 -5.24 11.61
N ASN A 48 -2.73 -6.39 12.07
CA ASN A 48 -1.35 -6.54 12.53
C ASN A 48 -0.34 -6.21 11.43
N GLU A 49 -0.59 -6.60 10.19
CA GLU A 49 0.26 -6.23 9.06
C GLU A 49 0.20 -4.72 8.79
N ILE A 50 -0.99 -4.10 8.81
CA ILE A 50 -1.13 -2.64 8.65
C ILE A 50 -0.36 -1.89 9.75
N TYR A 51 -0.45 -2.32 11.01
CA TYR A 51 0.27 -1.68 12.12
C TYR A 51 1.79 -1.78 11.97
N LYS A 52 2.32 -2.91 11.49
CA LYS A 52 3.76 -3.04 11.19
C LYS A 52 4.21 -2.06 10.11
N ALA A 53 3.36 -1.77 9.12
CA ALA A 53 3.64 -0.82 8.06
C ALA A 53 3.64 0.65 8.53
N GLN A 54 3.16 0.97 9.73
CA GLN A 54 3.06 2.34 10.25
C GLN A 54 4.31 2.81 11.02
N CYS A 55 5.40 2.03 11.00
CA CYS A 55 6.67 2.44 11.58
C CYS A 55 7.16 3.76 10.94
N ASN A 56 7.21 4.84 11.72
CA ASN A 56 7.43 6.19 11.23
C ASN A 56 8.75 6.37 10.42
N ASP A 57 9.81 5.64 10.78
CA ASP A 57 11.19 5.85 10.30
C ASP A 57 11.32 5.85 8.77
N CYS A 58 10.49 5.05 8.10
CA CYS A 58 10.49 4.94 6.64
C CYS A 58 9.78 6.10 5.91
N TYR A 59 9.00 6.94 6.61
CA TYR A 59 8.17 7.98 6.02
C TYR A 59 8.85 9.36 5.96
N TRP A 60 10.02 9.52 6.55
CA TRP A 60 10.71 10.80 6.57
C TRP A 60 12.22 10.61 6.59
N HIS A 61 12.95 11.72 6.46
CA HIS A 61 14.40 11.73 6.60
C HIS A 61 14.83 13.00 7.32
N GLY A 62 15.81 12.82 8.22
CA GLY A 62 16.42 13.87 9.01
C GLY A 62 17.90 13.53 9.23
N LEU A 63 18.31 13.28 10.47
CA LEU A 63 19.69 12.87 10.76
C LEU A 63 19.98 11.41 10.35
N PHE A 64 18.97 10.54 10.43
CA PHE A 64 19.08 9.12 10.07
C PHE A 64 18.56 8.87 8.65
N GLY A 65 19.01 7.78 8.03
CA GLY A 65 18.70 7.46 6.63
C GLY A 65 17.19 7.45 6.32
N GLY A 66 16.36 6.87 7.19
CA GLY A 66 14.90 6.92 7.09
C GLY A 66 14.37 6.49 5.73
N VAL A 67 13.59 7.34 5.05
CA VAL A 67 13.06 7.08 3.70
C VAL A 67 14.15 6.79 2.67
N TYR A 68 15.42 7.13 2.87
CA TYR A 68 16.49 6.74 1.95
C TYR A 68 16.86 5.25 2.05
N LEU A 69 16.65 4.61 3.20
CA LEU A 69 17.00 3.21 3.43
C LEU A 69 15.98 2.28 2.77
N GLN A 70 16.39 1.63 1.67
CA GLN A 70 15.50 0.79 0.87
C GLN A 70 14.85 -0.33 1.68
N PHE A 71 15.57 -0.96 2.60
CA PHE A 71 15.03 -2.06 3.41
C PHE A 71 13.89 -1.62 4.34
N LEU A 72 13.89 -0.36 4.80
CA LEU A 72 12.80 0.20 5.60
C LEU A 72 11.54 0.37 4.73
N ARG A 73 11.68 0.97 3.55
CA ARG A 73 10.55 1.09 2.59
C ARG A 73 10.04 -0.27 2.14
N PHE A 74 10.95 -1.21 1.90
CA PHE A 74 10.61 -2.59 1.52
C PHE A 74 9.74 -3.27 2.59
N SER A 75 10.05 -3.07 3.86
CA SER A 75 9.25 -3.58 4.98
C SER A 75 7.82 -3.06 4.95
N VAL A 76 7.63 -1.75 4.72
CA VAL A 76 6.29 -1.12 4.59
C VAL A 76 5.49 -1.79 3.50
N TYR A 77 6.03 -1.84 2.28
CA TYR A 77 5.34 -2.45 1.14
C TYR A 77 5.02 -3.91 1.39
N THR A 78 5.96 -4.68 1.96
CA THR A 78 5.76 -6.10 2.28
C THR A 78 4.53 -6.28 3.18
N HIS A 79 4.44 -5.49 4.24
CA HIS A 79 3.34 -5.57 5.21
C HIS A 79 2.01 -5.10 4.62
N LEU A 80 2.00 -4.02 3.83
CA LEU A 80 0.77 -3.57 3.16
C LEU A 80 0.25 -4.61 2.16
N ILE A 81 1.13 -5.19 1.34
CA ILE A 81 0.75 -6.22 0.37
C ILE A 81 0.29 -7.51 1.08
N ASN A 82 0.89 -7.87 2.23
CA ASN A 82 0.40 -8.98 3.05
C ASN A 82 -1.02 -8.73 3.58
N ALA A 83 -1.32 -7.52 4.06
CA ALA A 83 -2.66 -7.17 4.48
C ALA A 83 -3.66 -7.31 3.33
N GLU A 84 -3.31 -6.85 2.12
CA GLU A 84 -4.15 -7.00 0.93
C GLU A 84 -4.41 -8.47 0.57
N LYS A 85 -3.39 -9.34 0.63
CA LYS A 85 -3.57 -10.80 0.42
C LYS A 85 -4.50 -11.44 1.43
N ILE A 86 -4.47 -10.97 2.68
CA ILE A 86 -5.38 -11.43 3.72
C ILE A 86 -6.80 -10.94 3.42
N ILE A 87 -6.98 -9.69 2.98
CA ILE A 87 -8.28 -9.16 2.52
C ILE A 87 -8.81 -9.99 1.34
N ASP A 88 -7.97 -10.34 0.38
CA ASP A 88 -8.33 -11.21 -0.75
C ASP A 88 -8.82 -12.58 -0.27
N THR A 89 -8.14 -13.15 0.73
CA THR A 89 -8.54 -14.41 1.35
C THR A 89 -9.91 -14.29 2.04
N ILE A 90 -10.16 -13.17 2.75
CA ILE A 90 -11.46 -12.90 3.38
C ILE A 90 -12.56 -12.79 2.30
N ASN A 91 -12.30 -12.06 1.22
CA ASN A 91 -13.24 -11.91 0.12
C ASN A 91 -13.57 -13.24 -0.56
N ALA A 92 -12.59 -14.14 -0.71
CA ALA A 92 -12.80 -15.50 -1.22
C ALA A 92 -13.62 -16.37 -0.24
N LEU A 93 -13.45 -16.20 1.08
CA LEU A 93 -14.28 -16.88 2.08
C LEU A 93 -15.74 -16.39 2.05
N ILE A 94 -15.95 -15.10 1.79
CA ILE A 94 -17.30 -14.51 1.65
C ILE A 94 -17.94 -14.93 0.31
N ASN A 95 -17.14 -14.99 -0.77
CA ASN A 95 -17.59 -15.31 -2.12
C ASN A 95 -16.78 -16.48 -2.72
N PRO A 96 -17.10 -17.75 -2.37
CA PRO A 96 -16.29 -18.91 -2.75
C PRO A 96 -16.17 -19.17 -4.26
N ASN A 97 -17.09 -18.64 -5.06
CA ASN A 97 -17.06 -18.77 -6.52
C ASN A 97 -16.12 -17.76 -7.20
N LEU A 98 -15.56 -16.80 -6.46
CA LEU A 98 -14.62 -15.82 -6.99
C LEU A 98 -13.22 -16.45 -7.08
N THR A 99 -12.86 -16.96 -8.26
CA THR A 99 -11.57 -17.63 -8.51
C THR A 99 -10.47 -16.69 -8.98
N SER A 100 -10.84 -15.57 -9.62
CA SER A 100 -9.94 -14.49 -10.02
C SER A 100 -10.74 -13.19 -10.11
N TYR A 101 -10.06 -12.04 -10.04
CA TYR A 101 -10.70 -10.73 -10.10
C TYR A 101 -9.79 -9.68 -10.73
N ILE A 102 -10.40 -8.67 -11.31
CA ILE A 102 -9.75 -7.41 -11.68
C ILE A 102 -10.70 -6.27 -11.30
N TYR A 103 -10.25 -5.35 -10.47
CA TYR A 103 -10.96 -4.11 -10.13
C TYR A 103 -10.18 -2.90 -10.63
N ILE A 104 -10.88 -1.92 -11.17
CA ILE A 104 -10.31 -0.63 -11.58
C ILE A 104 -11.00 0.46 -10.77
N THR A 105 -10.23 1.12 -9.90
CA THR A 105 -10.75 2.14 -8.98
C THR A 105 -10.19 3.51 -9.35
N PRO A 106 -11.02 4.43 -9.86
CA PRO A 106 -10.63 5.83 -10.01
C PRO A 106 -10.63 6.51 -8.63
N VAL A 107 -9.52 7.15 -8.26
CA VAL A 107 -9.37 7.81 -6.95
C VAL A 107 -8.29 8.88 -7.01
N ASP A 108 -8.50 10.01 -6.32
CA ASP A 108 -7.42 10.94 -5.98
C ASP A 108 -6.57 10.29 -4.87
N PHE A 109 -5.57 9.53 -5.29
CA PHE A 109 -4.78 8.68 -4.40
C PHE A 109 -3.73 9.50 -3.66
N ILE A 110 -2.97 10.31 -4.40
CA ILE A 110 -1.87 11.10 -3.85
C ILE A 110 -2.32 12.41 -3.20
N LYS A 111 -3.60 12.79 -3.33
CA LYS A 111 -4.23 13.99 -2.75
C LYS A 111 -3.75 15.28 -3.40
N ASP A 112 -3.70 15.28 -4.73
CA ASP A 112 -3.36 16.44 -5.55
C ASP A 112 -4.54 16.96 -6.40
N SER A 113 -5.77 16.48 -6.10
CA SER A 113 -7.01 16.81 -6.83
C SER A 113 -7.06 16.32 -8.26
N LYS A 114 -6.19 15.39 -8.65
CA LYS A 114 -6.25 14.66 -9.91
C LYS A 114 -6.67 13.22 -9.65
N THR A 115 -7.13 12.55 -10.69
CA THR A 115 -7.59 11.15 -10.58
C THR A 115 -6.51 10.20 -11.04
N GLU A 116 -6.07 9.33 -10.15
CA GLU A 116 -5.29 8.13 -10.46
C GLU A 116 -6.22 6.93 -10.65
N TYR A 117 -5.69 5.88 -11.28
CA TYR A 117 -6.37 4.61 -11.43
C TYR A 117 -5.59 3.52 -10.73
N ILE A 118 -6.25 2.83 -9.80
CA ILE A 118 -5.71 1.65 -9.14
C ILE A 118 -6.33 0.42 -9.79
N ILE A 119 -5.50 -0.43 -10.38
CA ILE A 119 -5.91 -1.72 -10.95
C ILE A 119 -5.44 -2.81 -10.00
N GLU A 120 -6.38 -3.55 -9.43
CA GLU A 120 -6.09 -4.60 -8.45
C GLU A 120 -6.54 -5.95 -9.00
N SER A 121 -5.71 -6.96 -8.85
CA SER A 121 -6.00 -8.34 -9.25
C SER A 121 -5.50 -9.32 -8.18
N ASP A 122 -5.75 -10.61 -8.39
CA ASP A 122 -5.21 -11.70 -7.59
C ASP A 122 -3.66 -11.77 -7.58
N ILE A 123 -2.99 -11.24 -8.61
CA ILE A 123 -1.52 -11.31 -8.75
C ILE A 123 -0.83 -9.96 -8.58
N TYR A 124 -1.37 -8.90 -9.19
CA TYR A 124 -0.75 -7.58 -9.25
C TYR A 124 -1.67 -6.47 -8.74
N ASN A 125 -1.07 -5.44 -8.15
CA ASN A 125 -1.67 -4.11 -8.03
C ASN A 125 -0.86 -3.11 -8.86
N LEU A 126 -1.52 -2.34 -9.70
CA LEU A 126 -0.93 -1.26 -10.50
C LEU A 126 -1.56 0.08 -10.10
N TYR A 127 -0.72 1.11 -9.98
CA TYR A 127 -1.17 2.46 -9.72
C TYR A 127 -0.69 3.37 -10.85
N ILE A 128 -1.63 4.00 -11.55
CA ILE A 128 -1.39 4.75 -12.77
C ILE A 128 -1.80 6.20 -12.56
N ASN A 129 -0.93 7.13 -12.96
CA ASN A 129 -1.22 8.57 -13.02
C ASN A 129 -1.33 9.02 -14.49
N PRO A 130 -2.56 9.19 -15.03
CA PRO A 130 -2.76 9.68 -16.39
C PRO A 130 -2.26 11.12 -16.62
N TYR A 131 -2.20 11.93 -15.56
CA TYR A 131 -1.80 13.33 -15.64
C TYR A 131 -0.27 13.52 -15.63
N ASP A 132 0.47 12.45 -15.37
CA ASP A 132 1.92 12.37 -15.49
C ASP A 132 2.31 11.43 -16.64
N GLY A 133 1.84 11.71 -17.85
CA GLY A 133 2.19 10.93 -19.05
C GLY A 133 1.76 9.46 -19.04
N GLY A 134 0.86 9.05 -18.15
CA GLY A 134 0.47 7.66 -17.96
C GLY A 134 1.47 6.84 -17.14
N THR A 135 2.27 7.48 -16.29
CA THR A 135 3.24 6.80 -15.41
C THR A 135 2.56 5.76 -14.53
N ILE A 136 3.12 4.55 -14.52
CA ILE A 136 2.88 3.55 -13.48
C ILE A 136 3.82 3.89 -12.32
N PHE A 137 3.29 4.48 -11.26
CA PHE A 137 4.10 4.93 -10.12
C PHE A 137 4.21 3.88 -9.01
N GLU A 138 3.41 2.82 -9.07
CA GLU A 138 3.49 1.70 -8.15
C GLU A 138 3.07 0.38 -8.84
N LEU A 139 3.84 -0.68 -8.60
CA LEU A 139 3.58 -2.03 -9.12
C LEU A 139 3.91 -3.05 -8.03
N ASP A 140 2.87 -3.66 -7.45
CA ASP A 140 3.03 -4.74 -6.48
C ASP A 140 2.89 -6.10 -7.12
N TYR A 141 3.73 -7.03 -6.69
CA TYR A 141 3.63 -8.44 -6.98
C TYR A 141 3.24 -9.20 -5.71
N LYS A 142 1.95 -9.53 -5.59
CA LYS A 142 1.36 -10.17 -4.39
C LYS A 142 1.99 -11.52 -4.03
N PRO A 143 2.30 -12.44 -4.97
CA PRO A 143 2.93 -13.72 -4.63
C PRO A 143 4.24 -13.61 -3.85
N LYS A 144 4.97 -12.50 -3.98
CA LYS A 144 6.23 -12.24 -3.24
C LYS A 144 6.16 -11.07 -2.27
N SER A 145 4.99 -10.46 -2.12
CA SER A 145 4.80 -9.28 -1.27
C SER A 145 5.84 -8.19 -1.58
N TYR A 146 6.09 -7.96 -2.86
CA TYR A 146 7.19 -7.13 -3.34
C TYR A 146 6.67 -5.98 -4.20
N ASN A 147 7.09 -4.76 -3.88
CA ASN A 147 6.85 -3.61 -4.74
C ASN A 147 8.02 -3.42 -5.72
N LEU A 148 7.76 -3.63 -7.01
CA LEU A 148 8.78 -3.62 -8.07
C LEU A 148 9.31 -2.21 -8.38
N LEU A 149 8.59 -1.17 -7.98
CA LEU A 149 8.94 0.23 -8.22
C LEU A 149 9.38 0.96 -6.95
N ASN A 150 9.76 0.22 -5.89
CA ASN A 150 10.24 0.76 -4.62
C ASN A 150 11.66 1.34 -4.77
N THR A 151 11.74 2.40 -5.55
CA THR A 151 12.91 3.20 -5.86
C THR A 151 12.77 4.56 -5.20
N LEU A 152 13.81 5.37 -5.26
CA LEU A 152 13.77 6.74 -4.77
C LEU A 152 14.44 7.65 -5.80
N THR A 153 13.79 8.76 -6.10
CA THR A 153 14.37 9.80 -6.95
C THR A 153 15.57 10.44 -6.24
N ARG A 154 16.54 10.93 -7.03
CA ARG A 154 17.67 11.70 -6.46
C ARG A 154 17.19 13.09 -6.08
N TRP A 155 17.30 13.45 -4.81
CA TRP A 155 16.92 14.75 -4.29
C TRP A 155 18.15 15.51 -3.76
N PRO A 156 18.26 16.83 -4.00
CA PRO A 156 19.23 17.65 -3.27
C PRO A 156 18.79 17.81 -1.82
N GLU A 157 19.72 17.60 -0.89
CA GLU A 157 19.52 17.82 0.54
C GLU A 157 20.27 19.07 1.00
N ALA A 158 19.75 19.76 2.01
CA ALA A 158 20.33 21.01 2.49
C ALA A 158 21.79 20.83 2.99
N TYR A 159 22.14 19.64 3.45
CA TYR A 159 23.48 19.29 3.91
C TYR A 159 24.43 18.84 2.79
N HIS A 160 23.97 18.75 1.54
CA HIS A 160 24.85 18.48 0.40
C HIS A 160 25.70 19.70 0.01
N ASP A 161 25.34 20.90 0.46
CA ASP A 161 26.09 22.12 0.14
C ASP A 161 27.39 22.18 0.94
N SER A 162 28.46 21.66 0.35
CA SER A 162 29.82 21.95 0.81
C SER A 162 30.16 23.37 0.37
N LYS A 163 30.52 24.25 1.32
CA LYS A 163 31.36 25.41 0.99
C LYS A 163 32.41 24.93 -0.01
N LYS A 164 32.38 25.43 -1.25
CA LYS A 164 33.44 25.17 -2.23
C LYS A 164 34.74 25.50 -1.52
N LEU A 165 35.64 24.51 -1.40
CA LEU A 165 37.03 24.81 -1.05
C LEU A 165 37.51 25.79 -2.12
N ALA A 166 37.70 27.04 -1.70
CA ALA A 166 38.21 28.13 -2.52
C ALA A 166 39.68 27.90 -2.85
#